data_AF-X1DX57-F1
#
_entry.id   AF-X1DX57-F1
#
_cell.length_a   1.000
_cell.length_b   1.000
_cell.length_c   1.000
_cell.angle_alpha   90.00
_cell.angle_beta   90.00
_cell.angle_gamma   90.00
#
_symmetry.space_group_name_H-M   'P 1'
#
loop_
_entity.id
_entity.type
_entity.pdbx_description
1 polymer ?
#
loop_
_entity_poly.entity_id
_entity_poly.type
_entity_poly.pdbx_seq_one_letter_code
_entity_poly.pdbx_strand_id
1 'polypeptide(L)'
;YQSRYLHLQVDEFQDTNLVQYELVKQLAGKFRNICVVGDPDQSIYSWRFADLRNILNFEKDYPEAKVVLLEQNYRSTKMILEAASYIISANQQRKPKGLWTDNEPGVPGTVVETYTEQEEAQFVVNEVEQLVSQGEFKGGDCAIMYRTNAQSRVLEEAFVRYGVPYKLVAGTRFYERREIKDIIA
;
A
#
# COMPACT_ATOMS: atom_id res chain seq x y z
N TYR A 1 16.90 -12.48 26.15
CA TYR A 1 16.51 -11.54 25.07
C TYR A 1 15.96 -10.22 25.57
N GLN A 2 15.05 -10.19 26.53
CA GLN A 2 14.45 -8.94 27.05
C GLN A 2 15.45 -7.91 27.59
N SER A 3 16.58 -8.35 28.18
CA SER A 3 17.67 -7.45 28.60
C SER A 3 18.56 -6.94 27.45
N ARG A 4 18.42 -7.48 26.23
CA ARG A 4 19.14 -7.04 25.03
C ARG A 4 18.32 -6.02 24.25
N TYR A 5 17.01 -6.25 24.12
CA TYR A 5 16.10 -5.36 23.40
C TYR A 5 15.29 -4.55 24.40
N LEU A 6 15.90 -3.46 24.88
CA LEU A 6 15.30 -2.58 25.89
C LEU A 6 14.17 -1.71 25.35
N HIS A 7 14.17 -1.42 24.05
CA HIS A 7 13.15 -0.65 23.36
C HIS A 7 12.76 -1.40 22.08
N LEU A 8 11.46 -1.66 21.92
CA LEU A 8 10.91 -2.34 20.75
C LEU A 8 10.09 -1.34 19.94
N GLN A 9 10.33 -1.34 18.64
CA GLN A 9 9.57 -0.57 17.67
C GLN A 9 9.04 -1.54 16.63
N VAL A 10 7.73 -1.51 16.40
CA VAL A 10 7.06 -2.36 15.41
C VAL A 10 6.24 -1.48 14.49
N ASP A 11 6.55 -1.54 13.20
CA ASP A 11 5.83 -0.85 12.15
C ASP A 11 4.82 -1.79 11.49
N GLU A 12 3.85 -1.24 10.74
CA GLU A 12 2.78 -1.98 10.05
C GLU A 12 2.01 -2.94 10.98
N PHE A 13 1.74 -2.49 12.21
CA PHE A 13 1.22 -3.35 13.27
C PHE A 13 -0.17 -3.92 12.98
N GLN A 14 -0.95 -3.25 12.13
CA GLN A 14 -2.27 -3.71 11.69
C GLN A 14 -2.21 -5.05 10.93
N ASP A 15 -1.07 -5.38 10.30
CA ASP A 15 -0.91 -6.58 9.48
C ASP A 15 -0.22 -7.74 10.23
N THR A 16 -0.07 -7.61 11.55
CA THR A 16 0.54 -8.66 12.38
C THR A 16 -0.41 -9.83 12.62
N ASN A 17 0.11 -11.05 12.56
CA ASN A 17 -0.62 -12.25 12.97
C ASN A 17 -0.44 -12.55 14.47
N LEU A 18 -1.23 -13.50 14.99
CA LEU A 18 -1.20 -13.87 16.42
C LEU A 18 0.20 -14.31 16.89
N VAL A 19 0.96 -15.03 16.07
CA VAL A 19 2.31 -15.52 16.45
C VAL A 19 3.29 -14.35 16.56
N GLN A 20 3.25 -13.41 15.61
CA GLN A 20 4.06 -12.19 15.64
C GLN A 20 3.70 -11.34 16.86
N TYR A 21 2.40 -11.20 17.13
CA TYR A 21 1.91 -10.47 18.30
C TYR A 21 2.43 -11.06 19.61
N GLU A 22 2.28 -12.38 19.82
CA GLU A 22 2.74 -13.06 21.03
C GLU A 22 4.26 -12.99 21.20
N LEU A 23 5.02 -13.09 20.10
CA LEU A 23 6.47 -12.90 20.13
C LEU A 23 6.84 -11.49 20.62
N VAL A 24 6.21 -10.46 20.05
CA VAL A 24 6.43 -9.06 20.43
C VAL A 24 6.08 -8.85 21.90
N LYS A 25 4.95 -9.40 22.36
CA LYS A 25 4.51 -9.33 23.77
C LYS A 25 5.52 -9.97 24.72
N GLN A 26 6.05 -11.14 24.37
CA GLN A 26 7.09 -11.79 25.16
C GLN A 26 8.41 -11.01 25.17
N LEU A 27 8.81 -10.40 24.06
CA LEU A 27 10.00 -9.56 24.02
C LEU A 27 9.85 -8.27 24.86
N ALA A 28 8.65 -7.69 24.87
CA ALA A 28 8.34 -6.48 25.65
C ALA A 28 8.12 -6.75 27.14
N GLY A 29 7.84 -7.99 27.55
CA GLY A 29 7.25 -8.31 28.86
C GLY A 29 7.95 -7.77 30.10
N LYS A 30 9.29 -7.65 30.11
CA LYS A 30 10.05 -7.18 31.30
C LYS A 30 10.07 -5.67 31.48
N PHE A 31 10.28 -4.91 30.40
CA PHE A 31 10.46 -3.46 30.47
C PHE A 31 9.26 -2.68 29.93
N ARG A 32 8.41 -3.32 29.11
CA ARG A 32 7.21 -2.75 28.49
C ARG A 32 7.46 -1.47 27.68
N ASN A 33 8.71 -1.26 27.26
CA ASN A 33 9.12 -0.19 26.36
C ASN A 33 8.85 -0.58 24.90
N ILE A 34 7.58 -0.56 24.51
CA ILE A 34 7.13 -0.91 23.18
C ILE A 34 6.43 0.29 22.52
N CYS A 35 6.82 0.59 21.29
CA CYS A 35 6.16 1.52 20.41
C CYS A 35 5.66 0.75 19.19
N VAL A 36 4.36 0.80 18.92
CA VAL A 36 3.77 0.22 17.71
C VAL A 36 3.20 1.34 16.85
N VAL A 37 3.40 1.23 15.54
CA VAL A 37 2.86 2.14 14.54
C VAL A 37 2.02 1.30 13.58
N GLY A 38 0.86 1.82 13.21
CA GLY A 38 0.00 1.16 12.25
C GLY A 38 -1.30 1.92 12.01
N ASP A 39 -1.98 1.54 10.94
CA ASP A 39 -3.24 2.14 10.53
C ASP A 39 -4.28 1.03 10.29
N PRO A 40 -5.34 0.95 11.11
CA PRO A 40 -6.40 -0.04 10.93
C PRO A 40 -7.05 -0.01 9.54
N ASP A 41 -7.13 1.16 8.90
CA ASP A 41 -7.74 1.32 7.57
C ASP A 41 -6.81 0.77 6.45
N GLN A 42 -5.56 0.41 6.75
CA GLN A 42 -4.57 -0.11 5.80
C GLN A 42 -4.27 -1.62 5.97
N SER A 43 -5.03 -2.33 6.80
CA SER A 43 -4.88 -3.78 6.97
C SER A 43 -5.33 -4.55 5.72
N ILE A 44 -4.38 -5.05 4.94
CA ILE A 44 -4.64 -5.76 3.66
C ILE A 44 -4.15 -7.22 3.65
N TYR A 45 -3.52 -7.70 4.73
CA TYR A 45 -2.96 -9.05 4.83
C TYR A 45 -3.81 -10.05 5.63
N SER A 46 -5.12 -9.84 5.76
CA SER A 46 -6.02 -10.77 6.47
C SER A 46 -5.95 -12.22 5.93
N TRP A 47 -5.76 -12.38 4.62
CA TRP A 47 -5.55 -13.67 3.96
C TRP A 47 -4.24 -14.38 4.37
N ARG A 48 -3.29 -13.68 5.00
CA ARG A 48 -2.08 -14.22 5.64
C ARG A 48 -2.20 -14.29 7.16
N PHE A 49 -3.42 -14.34 7.67
CA PHE A 49 -3.74 -14.40 9.11
C PHE A 49 -3.37 -13.14 9.90
N ALA A 50 -3.26 -11.98 9.23
CA ALA A 50 -3.21 -10.71 9.96
C ALA A 50 -4.47 -10.54 10.80
N ASP A 51 -4.31 -10.07 12.03
CA ASP A 51 -5.40 -9.88 12.98
C ASP A 51 -5.50 -8.41 13.40
N LEU A 52 -6.45 -7.70 12.80
CA LEU A 52 -6.74 -6.30 13.10
C LEU A 52 -7.02 -6.06 14.59
N ARG A 53 -7.46 -7.10 15.32
CA ARG A 53 -7.69 -7.01 16.77
C ARG A 53 -6.41 -6.72 17.54
N ASN A 54 -5.23 -7.04 17.00
CA ASN A 54 -3.94 -6.77 17.66
C ASN A 54 -3.73 -5.26 17.87
N ILE A 55 -3.93 -4.45 16.83
CA ILE A 55 -3.81 -2.99 16.94
C ILE A 55 -4.99 -2.38 17.69
N LEU A 56 -6.22 -2.90 17.48
CA LEU A 56 -7.42 -2.36 18.13
C LEU A 56 -7.44 -2.62 19.64
N ASN A 57 -6.88 -3.74 20.11
CA ASN A 57 -6.85 -4.11 21.53
C ASN A 57 -5.52 -3.78 22.21
N PHE A 58 -4.59 -3.09 21.55
CA PHE A 58 -3.28 -2.76 22.13
C PHE A 58 -3.41 -2.04 23.49
N GLU A 59 -4.35 -1.11 23.61
CA GLU A 59 -4.66 -0.37 24.84
C GLU A 59 -5.21 -1.26 25.97
N LYS A 60 -5.77 -2.45 25.65
CA LYS A 60 -6.20 -3.42 26.66
C LYS A 60 -5.03 -4.20 27.24
N ASP A 61 -4.03 -4.52 26.40
CA ASP A 61 -2.82 -5.25 26.81
C ASP A 61 -1.78 -4.34 27.48
N TYR A 62 -1.76 -3.05 27.08
CA TYR A 62 -0.92 -2.00 27.64
C TYR A 62 -1.79 -0.80 28.09
N PRO A 63 -2.47 -0.89 29.25
CA PRO A 63 -3.31 0.19 29.76
C PRO A 63 -2.58 1.52 30.01
N GLU A 64 -1.26 1.45 30.20
CA GLU A 64 -0.37 2.60 30.36
C GLU A 64 0.11 3.21 29.03
N ALA A 65 -0.30 2.64 27.90
CA ALA A 65 0.14 3.10 26.58
C ALA A 65 -0.33 4.53 26.30
N LYS A 66 0.59 5.34 25.81
CA LYS A 66 0.26 6.66 25.25
C LYS A 66 -0.16 6.49 23.80
N VAL A 67 -1.40 6.85 23.47
CA VAL A 67 -1.88 6.90 22.10
C VAL A 67 -1.59 8.27 21.49
N VAL A 68 -1.00 8.28 20.30
CA VAL A 68 -0.75 9.48 19.50
C VAL A 68 -1.38 9.26 18.13
N LEU A 69 -2.29 10.14 17.74
CA LEU A 69 -2.91 10.12 16.41
C LEU A 69 -2.19 11.13 15.52
N LEU A 70 -1.73 10.67 14.36
CA LEU A 70 -1.13 11.52 13.34
C LEU A 70 -2.15 11.77 12.24
N GLU A 71 -2.79 12.93 12.28
CA GLU A 71 -3.91 13.26 11.38
C GLU A 71 -3.48 14.09 10.16
N GLN A 72 -2.30 14.71 10.20
CA GLN A 72 -1.77 15.47 9.08
C GLN A 72 -1.09 14.55 8.05
N ASN A 73 -1.62 14.52 6.83
CA ASN A 73 -1.04 13.87 5.68
C ASN A 73 -0.08 14.83 4.96
N TYR A 74 1.17 14.40 4.77
CA TYR A 74 2.21 15.17 4.09
C TYR A 74 2.50 14.68 2.66
N ARG A 75 1.82 13.61 2.19
CA ARG A 75 2.12 12.93 0.92
C ARG A 75 1.21 13.37 -0.21
N SER A 76 -0.09 13.43 0.06
CA SER A 76 -1.14 13.55 -0.95
C SER A 76 -1.68 14.98 -1.02
N THR A 77 -2.22 15.34 -2.18
CA THR A 77 -3.00 16.57 -2.38
C THR A 77 -4.37 16.46 -1.72
N LYS A 78 -5.08 17.58 -1.58
CA LYS A 78 -6.42 17.58 -0.94
C LYS A 78 -7.42 16.73 -1.71
N MET A 79 -7.42 16.78 -3.03
CA MET A 79 -8.33 15.99 -3.89
C MET A 79 -8.12 14.48 -3.71
N ILE A 80 -6.87 14.02 -3.65
CA ILE A 80 -6.55 12.61 -3.39
C ILE A 80 -7.01 12.21 -1.99
N LEU A 81 -6.73 13.05 -0.98
CA LEU A 81 -7.09 12.76 0.40
C LEU A 81 -8.62 12.73 0.61
N GLU A 82 -9.34 13.61 -0.06
CA GLU A 82 -10.80 13.67 -0.04
C GLU A 82 -11.42 12.41 -0.67
N ALA A 83 -10.93 11.99 -1.84
CA ALA A 83 -11.37 10.75 -2.48
C ALA A 83 -11.12 9.53 -1.58
N ALA A 84 -9.93 9.42 -0.99
CA ALA A 84 -9.60 8.34 -0.06
C ALA A 84 -10.52 8.36 1.18
N SER A 85 -10.78 9.55 1.74
CA SER A 85 -11.65 9.73 2.91
C SER A 85 -13.10 9.36 2.62
N TYR A 86 -13.60 9.66 1.42
CA TYR A 86 -14.93 9.27 0.97
C TYR A 86 -15.04 7.76 0.81
N ILE A 87 -14.08 7.11 0.13
CA ILE A 87 -14.08 5.65 -0.08
C ILE A 87 -14.06 4.90 1.26
N ILE A 88 -13.19 5.30 2.20
CA ILE A 88 -13.07 4.61 3.49
C ILE A 88 -14.25 4.86 4.43
N SER A 89 -15.05 5.91 4.19
CA SER A 89 -16.22 6.24 5.03
C SER A 89 -17.29 5.15 5.04
N ALA A 90 -17.33 4.30 4.00
CA ALA A 90 -18.26 3.19 3.90
C ALA A 90 -17.94 2.03 4.88
N ASN A 91 -16.72 1.96 5.44
CA ASN A 91 -16.32 0.89 6.35
C ASN A 91 -16.90 1.09 7.76
N GLN A 92 -17.53 0.06 8.31
CA GLN A 92 -18.23 0.13 9.60
C GLN A 92 -17.33 -0.08 10.83
N GLN A 93 -16.30 -0.91 10.73
CA GLN A 93 -15.42 -1.28 11.86
C GLN A 93 -14.11 -0.50 11.83
N ARG A 94 -14.17 0.81 12.10
CA ARG A 94 -13.00 1.70 12.07
C ARG A 94 -12.92 2.60 13.30
N LYS A 95 -11.71 2.99 13.68
CA LYS A 95 -11.50 4.12 14.61
C LYS A 95 -11.66 5.42 13.80
N PRO A 96 -12.52 6.37 14.21
CA PRO A 96 -12.64 7.65 13.51
C PRO A 96 -11.30 8.38 13.52
N LYS A 97 -10.87 8.89 12.37
CA LYS A 97 -9.72 9.77 12.22
C LYS A 97 -10.02 10.83 11.16
N GLY A 98 -9.63 12.07 11.43
CA GLY A 98 -9.86 13.20 10.52
C GLY A 98 -8.60 13.56 9.76
N LEU A 99 -8.23 12.75 8.75
CA LEU A 99 -7.03 13.05 7.97
C LEU A 99 -7.18 14.38 7.20
N TRP A 100 -6.17 15.25 7.29
CA TRP A 100 -6.14 16.55 6.61
C TRP A 100 -4.75 16.84 6.04
N THR A 101 -4.63 17.81 5.13
CA THR A 101 -3.33 18.21 4.54
C THR A 101 -3.25 19.71 4.25
N ASP A 102 -2.04 20.26 4.39
CA ASP A 102 -1.68 21.63 4.00
C ASP A 102 -1.23 21.73 2.52
N ASN A 103 -1.11 20.60 1.83
CA ASN A 103 -0.72 20.56 0.42
C ASN A 103 -1.74 21.28 -0.48
N GLU A 104 -1.35 21.60 -1.71
CA GLU A 104 -2.28 22.18 -2.68
C GLU A 104 -3.51 21.29 -2.93
N PRO A 105 -4.61 21.85 -3.48
CA PRO A 105 -5.78 21.06 -3.85
C PRO A 105 -5.44 19.86 -4.74
N GLY A 106 -4.51 20.04 -5.69
CA GLY A 106 -4.16 19.03 -6.69
C GLY A 106 -5.19 18.92 -7.81
N VAL A 107 -4.94 18.00 -8.74
CA VAL A 107 -5.85 17.70 -9.86
C VAL A 107 -6.90 16.67 -9.45
N PRO A 108 -8.14 16.75 -9.97
CA PRO A 108 -9.14 15.71 -9.79
C PRO A 108 -8.68 14.37 -10.37
N GLY A 109 -9.04 13.27 -9.69
CA GLY A 109 -8.86 11.93 -10.25
C GLY A 109 -9.74 11.73 -11.48
N THR A 110 -9.22 11.02 -12.47
CA THR A 110 -9.94 10.69 -13.70
C THR A 110 -10.28 9.20 -13.72
N VAL A 111 -11.50 8.86 -14.15
CA VAL A 111 -11.93 7.49 -14.41
C VAL A 111 -12.16 7.35 -15.91
N VAL A 112 -11.54 6.35 -16.52
CA VAL A 112 -11.65 6.07 -17.96
C VAL A 112 -12.18 4.66 -18.13
N GLU A 113 -13.21 4.52 -18.95
CA GLU A 113 -13.75 3.25 -19.39
C GLU A 113 -13.26 2.94 -20.79
N THR A 114 -12.76 1.73 -21.00
CA THR A 114 -12.30 1.23 -22.30
C THR A 114 -13.06 -0.04 -22.67
N TYR A 115 -13.10 -0.39 -23.95
CA TYR A 115 -13.83 -1.59 -24.40
C TYR A 115 -13.02 -2.87 -24.20
N THR A 116 -11.70 -2.77 -24.13
CA THR A 116 -10.80 -3.92 -24.01
C THR A 116 -9.61 -3.61 -23.09
N GLU A 117 -8.97 -4.68 -22.59
CA GLU A 117 -7.71 -4.59 -21.82
C GLU A 117 -6.56 -4.03 -22.66
N GLN A 118 -6.57 -4.25 -23.98
CA GLN A 118 -5.57 -3.70 -24.90
C GLN A 118 -5.74 -2.19 -25.04
N GLU A 119 -6.98 -1.69 -25.10
CA GLU A 119 -7.27 -0.26 -25.09
C GLU A 119 -6.92 0.39 -23.74
N GLU A 120 -7.20 -0.29 -22.63
CA GLU A 120 -6.78 0.18 -21.30
C GLU A 120 -5.26 0.32 -21.22
N ALA A 121 -4.52 -0.71 -21.63
CA ALA A 121 -3.06 -0.68 -21.62
C ALA A 121 -2.50 0.41 -22.55
N GLN A 122 -3.13 0.61 -23.72
CA GLN A 122 -2.77 1.69 -24.62
C GLN A 122 -2.96 3.07 -23.99
N PHE A 123 -4.11 3.27 -23.35
CA PHE A 123 -4.44 4.51 -22.68
C PHE A 123 -3.40 4.82 -21.60
N VAL A 124 -3.05 3.84 -20.77
CA VAL A 124 -2.03 4.00 -19.71
C VAL A 124 -0.67 4.37 -20.27
N VAL A 125 -0.21 3.71 -21.35
CA VAL A 125 1.06 4.06 -22.02
C VAL A 125 1.05 5.50 -22.51
N ASN A 126 -0.02 5.90 -23.22
CA ASN A 126 -0.16 7.25 -23.76
C ASN A 126 -0.14 8.31 -22.64
N GLU A 127 -0.82 8.04 -21.52
CA GLU A 127 -0.86 8.96 -20.38
C GLU A 127 0.53 9.12 -19.74
N VAL A 128 1.27 8.02 -19.56
CA VAL A 128 2.64 8.08 -19.06
C VAL A 128 3.55 8.87 -20.01
N GLU A 129 3.48 8.61 -21.32
CA GLU A 129 4.26 9.37 -22.31
C GLU A 129 3.89 10.85 -22.33
N GLN A 130 2.60 11.17 -22.20
CA GLN A 130 2.14 12.55 -22.12
C GLN A 130 2.71 13.27 -20.90
N LEU A 131 2.62 12.68 -19.71
CA LEU A 131 3.16 13.24 -18.47
C LEU A 131 4.68 13.43 -18.53
N VAL A 132 5.40 12.49 -19.14
CA VAL A 132 6.86 12.55 -19.27
C VAL A 132 7.31 13.55 -20.35
N SER A 133 6.60 13.63 -21.48
CA SER A 133 6.94 14.53 -22.59
C SER A 133 6.69 16.00 -22.28
N GLN A 134 5.76 16.30 -21.38
CA GLN A 134 5.53 17.65 -20.84
C GLN A 134 6.67 18.13 -19.92
N GLY A 135 7.57 17.23 -19.51
CA GLY A 135 8.75 17.56 -18.70
C GLY A 135 8.46 17.77 -17.21
N GLU A 136 7.21 17.61 -16.77
CA GLU A 136 6.80 17.73 -15.37
C GLU A 136 7.14 16.48 -14.56
N PHE A 137 7.13 15.31 -15.20
CA PHE A 137 7.39 14.01 -14.56
C PHE A 137 8.48 13.21 -15.30
N LYS A 138 9.12 12.29 -14.58
CA LYS A 138 10.00 11.27 -15.15
C LYS A 138 9.27 9.92 -15.12
N GLY A 139 9.70 8.99 -15.97
CA GLY A 139 9.11 7.64 -15.97
C GLY A 139 9.19 6.91 -14.62
N GLY A 140 10.16 7.27 -13.76
CA GLY A 140 10.26 6.74 -12.40
C GLY A 140 9.27 7.34 -11.39
N ASP A 141 8.58 8.43 -11.75
CA ASP A 141 7.56 9.08 -10.92
C ASP A 141 6.16 8.49 -11.16
N CYS A 142 6.01 7.65 -12.20
CA CYS A 142 4.76 6.96 -12.54
C CYS A 142 4.75 5.54 -11.98
N ALA A 143 3.63 5.15 -11.35
CA ALA A 143 3.41 3.79 -10.87
C ALA A 143 2.04 3.28 -11.34
N ILE A 144 2.01 2.05 -11.88
CA ILE A 144 0.78 1.38 -12.30
C ILE A 144 0.47 0.28 -11.30
N MET A 145 -0.70 0.37 -10.66
CA MET A 145 -1.15 -0.60 -9.66
C MET A 145 -2.29 -1.44 -10.22
N TYR A 146 -2.24 -2.74 -10.00
CA TYR A 146 -3.25 -3.70 -10.45
C TYR A 146 -3.53 -4.73 -9.36
N ARG A 147 -4.70 -5.37 -9.43
CA ARG A 147 -5.18 -6.27 -8.37
C ARG A 147 -4.53 -7.65 -8.42
N THR A 148 -4.21 -8.15 -9.61
CA THR A 148 -3.65 -9.49 -9.83
C THR A 148 -2.47 -9.45 -10.79
N ASN A 149 -1.50 -10.35 -10.61
CA ASN A 149 -0.31 -10.44 -11.46
C ASN A 149 -0.60 -10.87 -12.91
N ALA A 150 -1.82 -11.33 -13.22
CA ALA A 150 -2.22 -11.63 -14.59
C ALA A 150 -2.40 -10.35 -15.41
N GLN A 151 -2.87 -9.26 -14.78
CA GLN A 151 -3.07 -7.96 -15.44
C GLN A 151 -1.76 -7.30 -15.89
N SER A 152 -0.61 -7.69 -15.33
CA SER A 152 0.67 -7.13 -15.76
C SER A 152 0.99 -7.45 -17.23
N ARG A 153 0.50 -8.58 -17.75
CA ARG A 153 0.87 -9.07 -19.08
C ARG A 153 0.52 -8.07 -20.19
N VAL A 154 -0.73 -7.63 -20.25
CA VAL A 154 -1.20 -6.71 -21.31
C VAL A 154 -0.50 -5.35 -21.23
N LEU A 155 -0.22 -4.89 -20.00
CA LEU A 155 0.55 -3.68 -19.75
C LEU A 155 2.00 -3.84 -20.21
N GLU A 156 2.67 -4.93 -19.82
CA GLU A 156 4.06 -5.23 -20.23
C GLU A 156 4.18 -5.29 -21.76
N GLU A 157 3.24 -5.98 -22.44
CA GLU A 157 3.20 -6.07 -23.90
C GLU A 157 3.02 -4.69 -24.57
N ALA A 158 2.15 -3.84 -24.01
CA ALA A 158 1.98 -2.47 -24.49
C ALA A 158 3.24 -1.62 -24.29
N PHE A 159 3.82 -1.59 -23.09
CA PHE A 159 5.04 -0.83 -22.82
C PHE A 159 6.21 -1.26 -23.72
N VAL A 160 6.36 -2.56 -23.98
CA VAL A 160 7.35 -3.07 -24.95
C VAL A 160 7.03 -2.59 -26.37
N ARG A 161 5.78 -2.70 -26.81
CA ARG A 161 5.35 -2.32 -28.16
C ARG A 161 5.60 -0.85 -28.47
N TYR A 162 5.39 0.04 -27.48
CA TYR A 162 5.58 1.48 -27.63
C TYR A 162 6.99 1.95 -27.25
N GLY A 163 7.86 1.04 -26.81
CA GLY A 163 9.25 1.38 -26.45
C GLY A 163 9.38 2.19 -25.17
N VAL A 164 8.36 2.16 -24.30
CA VAL A 164 8.36 2.88 -23.01
C VAL A 164 9.06 2.02 -21.95
N PRO A 165 10.13 2.52 -21.31
CA PRO A 165 10.81 1.77 -20.25
C PRO A 165 9.90 1.52 -19.06
N TYR A 166 9.90 0.29 -18.53
CA TYR A 166 9.17 -0.07 -17.32
C TYR A 166 10.01 -0.96 -16.40
N LYS A 167 9.59 -1.01 -15.13
CA LYS A 167 10.14 -1.93 -14.13
C LYS A 167 9.01 -2.65 -13.42
N LEU A 168 9.01 -3.98 -13.47
CA LEU A 168 8.10 -4.80 -12.70
C LEU A 168 8.61 -4.90 -11.24
N VAL A 169 7.74 -4.65 -10.26
CA VAL A 169 8.05 -4.75 -8.83
C VAL A 169 7.40 -6.00 -8.24
N ALA A 170 8.16 -6.77 -7.46
CA ALA A 170 7.70 -7.99 -6.76
C ALA A 170 7.11 -9.12 -7.64
N GLY A 171 7.33 -9.06 -8.97
CA GLY A 171 6.97 -10.12 -9.91
C GLY A 171 8.19 -10.63 -10.69
N THR A 172 8.15 -11.89 -11.13
CA THR A 172 8.98 -12.36 -12.23
C THR A 172 8.39 -11.83 -13.53
N ARG A 173 9.24 -11.34 -14.45
CA ARG A 173 8.80 -10.91 -15.80
C ARG A 173 7.92 -12.01 -16.39
N PHE A 174 6.88 -11.67 -17.15
CA PHE A 174 5.94 -12.66 -17.67
C PHE A 174 6.66 -13.84 -18.37
N TYR A 175 7.65 -13.57 -19.22
CA TYR A 175 8.46 -14.59 -19.92
C TYR A 175 9.46 -15.36 -19.04
N GLU A 176 9.67 -14.92 -17.81
CA GLU A 176 10.55 -15.59 -16.84
C GLU A 176 9.77 -16.49 -15.88
N ARG A 177 8.43 -16.47 -15.94
CA ARG A 177 7.57 -17.35 -15.15
C ARG A 177 7.76 -18.81 -15.54
N ARG A 178 7.75 -19.69 -14.55
CA ARG A 178 8.13 -21.11 -14.71
C ARG A 178 7.11 -21.83 -15.61
N GLU A 179 5.84 -21.55 -15.39
CA GLU A 179 4.70 -22.04 -16.18
C GLU A 179 4.71 -21.58 -17.64
N ILE A 180 5.29 -20.41 -17.96
CA ILE A 180 5.40 -19.91 -19.34
C ILE A 180 6.63 -20.53 -20.03
N LYS A 181 7.74 -20.66 -19.30
CA LYS A 181 8.94 -21.35 -19.82
C LYS A 181 8.68 -22.81 -20.14
N ASP A 182 7.89 -23.50 -19.33
CA ASP A 182 7.58 -24.93 -19.52
C ASP A 182 6.71 -25.20 -20.76
N ILE A 183 6.00 -24.19 -21.28
CA ILE A 183 5.17 -24.31 -22.51
C ILE A 183 5.94 -23.90 -23.78
N ILE A 184 6.94 -23.04 -23.65
CA ILE A 184 7.77 -22.55 -24.77
C ILE A 184 8.92 -23.52 -25.10
N ALA A 185 9.31 -24.40 -24.17
CA ALA A 185 10.40 -25.37 -24.31
C ALA A 185 10.02 -26.65 -25.07
#